data_AF-M5UCK9-F1
#
_entry.id   AF-M5UCK9-F1
#
_cell.length_a   1.000
_cell.length_b   1.000
_cell.length_c   1.000
_cell.angle_alpha   90.00
_cell.angle_beta   90.00
_cell.angle_gamma   90.00
#
_symmetry.space_group_name_H-M   'P 1'
#
loop_
_entity.id
_entity.type
_entity.pdbx_description
1 polymer ?
#
loop_
_entity_poly.entity_id
_entity_poly.type
_entity_poly.pdbx_seq_one_letter_code
_entity_poly.pdbx_strand_id
1 'polypeptide(L)'
;MTYWPQTPHSRMNVTLLVGSQKQLSEGLPWLIRFARSTGYSLGALVLGTDHRALARMTEAELDDQGHRGPVELVEADIDTVVAKLTADRCRLLVMIDDVDDDRFQASLFERCGMKAVWLSVKSTPPDSDQHIFSIDDAFTETTNLISRRLLQTRSSLQLDHVWLDNEGEDPQTLVEKAKRLERQRCDEGDLIWIPFGSSPSQEQHYALARALLSESSNASIGLVSSKEGWDRSLLSRVRYWASHVAEPMNRDARLELANTLHEGSQPNLEFLGLISAAAMLAAFGLLQNSAAVIIGAMLIAPLMTPIMGAGLSLAHGNRPLFRMSWLTIGIGFLGAFVSSFLFGLLVRIVQEPVVTPEMWSRCNPSPLDFCVGLVGGMAASYARTRSHLSSALAGAAIAAALVPPIATAGLQTAFGVFQSTDQGWPVFGPLILVGVNVLTIMIGTSFVLYARGLRIDTSVPSRTQNGSGKQTNNKWATRTTVSLVTLVLLVLVWMMHLERFLF
;
A
#
# COMPACT_ATOMS: atom_id res chain seq x y z
N MET A 1 51.58 -19.37 -26.84
CA MET A 1 50.93 -18.11 -27.29
C MET A 1 49.47 -18.48 -27.56
N THR A 2 48.46 -18.00 -26.84
CA THR A 2 48.35 -16.75 -26.08
C THR A 2 47.28 -16.97 -25.01
N TYR A 3 47.68 -16.94 -23.73
CA TYR A 3 46.77 -16.87 -22.60
C TYR A 3 46.00 -15.55 -22.70
N TRP A 4 44.69 -15.61 -22.89
CA TRP A 4 43.83 -14.45 -22.68
C TRP A 4 43.75 -14.21 -21.16
N PRO A 5 44.04 -13.00 -20.65
CA PRO A 5 43.82 -12.70 -19.25
C PRO A 5 42.32 -12.76 -19.00
N GLN A 6 41.87 -13.65 -18.12
CA GLN A 6 40.52 -13.58 -17.58
C GLN A 6 40.41 -12.26 -16.80
N THR A 7 39.79 -11.25 -17.40
CA THR A 7 39.28 -10.09 -16.68
C THR A 7 38.36 -10.62 -15.57
N PRO A 8 38.57 -10.26 -14.29
CA PRO A 8 37.75 -10.79 -13.21
C PRO A 8 36.30 -10.40 -13.48
N HIS A 9 35.43 -11.41 -13.56
CA HIS A 9 34.00 -11.22 -13.75
C HIS A 9 33.47 -10.15 -12.79
N SER A 10 32.78 -9.16 -13.35
CA SER A 10 32.15 -8.02 -12.69
C SER A 10 31.14 -8.43 -11.60
N ARG A 11 31.62 -8.71 -10.39
CA ARG A 11 30.77 -9.02 -9.23
C ARG A 11 30.43 -7.74 -8.48
N MET A 12 29.20 -7.68 -7.98
CA MET A 12 28.73 -6.56 -7.15
C MET A 12 29.36 -6.68 -5.75
N ASN A 13 29.77 -5.54 -5.17
CA ASN A 13 30.57 -5.54 -3.95
C ASN A 13 29.79 -4.99 -2.74
N VAL A 14 30.08 -5.57 -1.56
CA VAL A 14 29.91 -4.91 -0.26
C VAL A 14 31.26 -4.32 0.10
N THR A 15 31.29 -3.02 0.36
CA THR A 15 32.55 -2.30 0.62
C THR A 15 32.58 -1.79 2.05
N LEU A 16 33.63 -2.12 2.80
CA LEU A 16 33.90 -1.54 4.12
C LEU A 16 34.74 -0.26 3.97
N LEU A 17 34.31 0.82 4.62
CA LEU A 17 35.11 2.03 4.74
C LEU A 17 36.06 1.91 5.94
N VAL A 18 37.36 2.11 5.72
CA VAL A 18 38.42 1.91 6.72
C VAL A 18 39.29 3.17 6.81
N GLY A 19 39.14 3.93 7.88
CA GLY A 19 40.01 5.03 8.29
C GLY A 19 40.96 4.65 9.43
N SER A 20 40.62 3.64 10.25
CA SER A 20 41.43 3.22 11.40
C SER A 20 41.53 1.70 11.55
N GLN A 21 42.53 1.23 12.31
CA GLN A 21 42.70 -0.20 12.61
C GLN A 21 41.50 -0.76 13.41
N LYS A 22 40.90 0.08 14.27
CA LYS A 22 39.70 -0.26 15.05
C LYS A 22 38.51 -0.57 14.14
N GLN A 23 38.24 0.30 13.17
CA GLN A 23 37.15 0.10 12.20
C GLN A 23 37.37 -1.17 11.36
N LEU A 24 38.62 -1.52 11.04
CA LEU A 24 38.93 -2.78 10.36
C LEU A 24 38.59 -3.98 11.24
N SER A 25 39.08 -4.03 12.49
CA SER A 25 38.86 -5.17 13.38
C SER A 25 37.39 -5.35 13.76
N GLU A 26 36.66 -4.26 13.99
CA GLU A 26 35.24 -4.31 14.36
C GLU A 26 34.34 -4.53 13.14
N GLY A 27 34.70 -3.97 11.98
CA GLY A 27 33.87 -4.03 10.78
C GLY A 27 34.00 -5.31 9.96
N LEU A 28 35.16 -5.98 10.01
CA LEU A 28 35.40 -7.16 9.19
C LEU A 28 34.42 -8.32 9.45
N PRO A 29 34.07 -8.70 10.70
CA PRO A 29 33.06 -9.73 10.97
C PRO A 29 31.69 -9.41 10.35
N TRP A 30 31.28 -8.14 10.40
CA TRP A 30 30.03 -7.64 9.82
C TRP A 30 30.06 -7.68 8.30
N LEU A 31 31.18 -7.25 7.71
CA LEU A 31 31.40 -7.26 6.27
C LEU A 31 31.28 -8.68 5.70
N ILE A 32 31.92 -9.66 6.33
CA ILE A 32 31.86 -11.08 5.95
C ILE A 32 30.43 -11.61 6.06
N ARG A 33 29.73 -11.28 7.15
CA ARG A 33 28.34 -11.71 7.35
C ARG A 33 27.42 -11.18 6.25
N PHE A 34 27.54 -9.89 5.90
CA PHE A 34 26.73 -9.26 4.85
C PHE A 34 27.07 -9.79 3.45
N ALA A 35 28.34 -10.02 3.15
CA ALA A 35 28.74 -10.61 1.88
C ALA A 35 28.19 -12.03 1.72
N ARG A 36 28.26 -12.86 2.79
CA ARG A 36 27.73 -14.23 2.79
C ARG A 36 26.20 -14.25 2.62
N SER A 37 25.48 -13.33 3.27
CA SER A 37 24.02 -13.30 3.21
C SER A 37 23.48 -12.80 1.86
N THR A 38 24.17 -11.83 1.25
CA THR A 38 23.78 -11.19 -0.01
C THR A 38 24.34 -11.87 -1.26
N GLY A 39 25.41 -12.67 -1.12
CA GLY A 39 26.13 -13.29 -2.23
C GLY A 39 27.03 -12.32 -3.01
N TYR A 40 27.37 -11.18 -2.41
CA TYR A 40 28.24 -10.15 -3.00
C TYR A 40 29.72 -10.41 -2.68
N SER A 41 30.62 -9.85 -3.48
CA SER A 41 32.06 -9.88 -3.19
C SER A 41 32.43 -8.85 -2.12
N LEU A 42 33.49 -9.14 -1.38
CA LEU A 42 34.05 -8.26 -0.38
C LEU A 42 34.95 -7.23 -1.06
N GLY A 43 34.91 -5.99 -0.59
CA GLY A 43 35.87 -4.94 -0.94
C GLY A 43 36.12 -4.04 0.27
N ALA A 44 37.22 -3.29 0.24
CA ALA A 44 37.52 -2.30 1.25
C ALA A 44 38.05 -1.02 0.62
N LEU A 45 37.63 0.11 1.20
CA LEU A 45 38.07 1.44 0.80
C LEU A 45 38.80 2.07 1.97
N VAL A 46 40.09 2.32 1.80
CA VAL A 46 40.93 2.92 2.84
C VAL A 46 40.97 4.43 2.64
N LEU A 47 40.53 5.17 3.66
CA LEU A 47 40.54 6.62 3.66
C LEU A 47 41.96 7.14 3.89
N GLY A 48 42.40 8.09 3.06
CA GLY A 48 43.71 8.72 3.12
C GLY A 48 44.74 8.04 2.22
N THR A 49 45.31 8.81 1.28
CA THR A 49 46.31 8.34 0.30
C THR A 49 47.63 7.90 0.94
N ASP A 50 47.91 8.37 2.15
CA ASP A 50 49.13 8.09 2.89
C ASP A 50 49.03 6.83 3.77
N HIS A 51 47.83 6.26 3.94
CA HIS A 51 47.58 5.09 4.78
C HIS A 51 47.90 3.75 4.09
N ARG A 52 49.04 3.68 3.38
CA ARG A 52 49.48 2.46 2.66
C ARG A 52 49.73 1.27 3.59
N ALA A 53 50.16 1.54 4.83
CA ALA A 53 50.34 0.49 5.83
C ALA A 53 49.00 -0.13 6.23
N LEU A 54 47.97 0.69 6.45
CA LEU A 54 46.61 0.25 6.76
C LEU A 54 46.02 -0.54 5.60
N ALA A 55 46.21 -0.08 4.35
CA ALA A 55 45.77 -0.82 3.17
C ALA A 55 46.40 -2.22 3.06
N ARG A 56 47.71 -2.34 3.29
CA ARG A 56 48.36 -3.67 3.32
C ARG A 56 47.84 -4.56 4.45
N MET A 57 47.53 -3.99 5.60
CA MET A 57 46.92 -4.73 6.70
C MET A 57 45.51 -5.20 6.33
N THR A 58 44.70 -4.34 5.70
CA THR A 58 43.37 -4.70 5.20
C THR A 58 43.43 -5.80 4.14
N GLU A 59 44.38 -5.74 3.21
CA GLU A 59 44.62 -6.80 2.23
C GLU A 59 44.98 -8.13 2.90
N ALA A 60 45.92 -8.11 3.86
CA ALA A 60 46.35 -9.30 4.57
C ALA A 60 45.20 -9.96 5.36
N GLU A 61 44.38 -9.15 6.03
CA GLU A 61 43.26 -9.64 6.84
C GLU A 61 42.13 -10.22 5.96
N LEU A 62 41.87 -9.61 4.79
CA LEU A 62 40.92 -10.15 3.83
C LEU A 62 41.42 -11.46 3.19
N ASP A 63 42.72 -11.54 2.90
CA ASP A 63 43.36 -12.74 2.35
C ASP A 63 43.37 -13.91 3.36
N ASP A 64 43.60 -13.64 4.64
CA ASP A 64 43.57 -14.66 5.72
C ASP A 64 42.17 -15.30 5.84
N GLN A 65 41.12 -14.50 5.65
CA GLN A 65 39.73 -14.97 5.60
C GLN A 65 39.36 -15.67 4.27
N GLY A 66 40.33 -15.90 3.39
CA GLY A 66 40.15 -16.59 2.11
C GLY A 66 39.48 -15.74 1.02
N HIS A 67 39.55 -14.41 1.15
CA HIS A 67 38.80 -13.47 0.33
C HIS A 67 39.70 -12.44 -0.36
N ARG A 68 39.95 -12.61 -1.66
CA ARG A 68 40.62 -11.61 -2.50
C ARG A 68 39.63 -10.53 -2.97
N GLY A 69 39.39 -9.53 -2.12
CA GLY A 69 38.64 -8.32 -2.46
C GLY A 69 39.55 -7.19 -2.95
N PRO A 70 39.06 -6.25 -3.78
CA PRO A 70 39.81 -5.04 -4.08
C PRO A 70 39.95 -4.18 -2.80
N VAL A 71 41.18 -3.83 -2.45
CA VAL A 71 41.50 -2.84 -1.41
C VAL A 71 42.08 -1.62 -2.10
N GLU A 72 41.39 -0.49 -1.99
CA GLU A 72 41.77 0.72 -2.70
C GLU A 72 41.90 1.92 -1.76
N LEU A 73 42.89 2.77 -2.02
CA LEU A 73 43.15 4.00 -1.29
C LEU A 73 42.39 5.16 -1.94
N VAL A 74 41.72 5.98 -1.13
CA VAL A 74 40.97 7.14 -1.61
C VAL A 74 41.23 8.34 -0.72
N GLU A 75 41.29 9.53 -1.31
CA GLU A 75 41.35 10.79 -0.55
C GLU A 75 40.12 10.93 0.36
N ALA A 76 40.29 11.53 1.53
CA ALA A 76 39.22 11.75 2.50
C ALA A 76 38.28 12.90 2.06
N ASP A 77 37.75 12.78 0.85
CA ASP A 77 36.80 13.68 0.22
C ASP A 77 35.56 12.92 -0.21
N ILE A 78 34.38 13.48 0.08
CA ILE A 78 33.10 12.80 -0.10
C ILE A 78 32.83 12.51 -1.57
N ASP A 79 33.08 13.47 -2.45
CA ASP A 79 32.79 13.34 -3.88
C ASP A 79 33.72 12.31 -4.52
N THR A 80 34.98 12.29 -4.09
CA THR A 80 35.97 11.29 -4.51
C THR A 80 35.58 9.89 -4.04
N VAL A 81 35.17 9.72 -2.78
CA VAL A 81 34.69 8.44 -2.24
C VAL A 81 33.44 7.95 -2.97
N VAL A 82 32.45 8.81 -3.19
CA VAL A 82 31.20 8.45 -3.89
C VAL A 82 31.48 8.08 -5.36
N ALA A 83 32.33 8.85 -6.06
CA ALA A 83 32.73 8.54 -7.43
C ALA A 83 33.41 7.16 -7.50
N LYS A 84 34.26 6.86 -6.53
CA LYS A 84 34.99 5.59 -6.48
C LYS A 84 34.07 4.39 -6.20
N LEU A 85 33.22 4.50 -5.18
CA LEU A 85 32.22 3.48 -4.87
C LEU A 85 31.27 3.21 -6.05
N THR A 86 30.95 4.26 -6.83
CA THR A 86 30.14 4.14 -8.05
C THR A 86 30.90 3.40 -9.16
N ALA A 87 32.18 3.71 -9.35
CA ALA A 87 33.04 3.02 -10.31
C ALA A 87 33.19 1.52 -9.99
N ASP A 88 33.33 1.19 -8.70
CA ASP A 88 33.49 -0.18 -8.20
C ASP A 88 32.16 -0.94 -8.10
N ARG A 89 31.05 -0.31 -8.54
CA ARG A 89 29.68 -0.86 -8.49
C ARG A 89 29.30 -1.38 -7.10
N CYS A 90 29.66 -0.62 -6.07
CA CYS A 90 29.27 -0.91 -4.69
C CYS A 90 27.74 -0.96 -4.57
N ARG A 91 27.22 -2.03 -3.95
CA ARG A 91 25.78 -2.18 -3.69
C ARG A 91 25.41 -1.93 -2.25
N LEU A 92 26.38 -2.04 -1.34
CA LEU A 92 26.23 -1.84 0.08
C LEU A 92 27.53 -1.30 0.65
N LEU A 93 27.49 -0.07 1.14
CA LEU A 93 28.57 0.55 1.89
C LEU A 93 28.38 0.22 3.38
N VAL A 94 29.44 -0.26 4.03
CA VAL A 94 29.49 -0.52 5.47
C VAL A 94 30.44 0.47 6.10
N MET A 95 29.96 1.18 7.13
CA MET A 95 30.72 2.20 7.86
C MET A 95 30.66 1.84 9.34
N ILE A 96 31.81 1.88 10.01
CA ILE A 96 31.89 1.67 11.45
C ILE A 96 32.11 3.02 12.11
N ASP A 97 31.30 3.32 13.11
CA ASP A 97 31.34 4.57 13.85
C ASP A 97 32.72 4.82 14.46
N ASP A 98 33.26 6.00 14.18
CA ASP A 98 34.50 6.49 14.76
C ASP A 98 34.35 7.96 15.11
N VAL A 99 34.64 8.29 16.37
CA VAL A 99 34.37 9.61 16.97
C VAL A 99 35.14 10.70 16.24
N ASP A 100 36.34 10.37 15.74
CA ASP A 100 37.21 11.31 15.03
C ASP A 100 36.68 11.64 13.63
N ASP A 101 35.88 10.74 13.02
CA ASP A 101 35.38 10.85 11.65
C ASP A 101 33.85 11.13 11.54
N ASP A 102 33.14 11.27 12.66
CA ASP A 102 31.66 11.37 12.71
C ASP A 102 31.07 12.40 11.72
N ARG A 103 31.67 13.59 11.60
CA ARG A 103 31.18 14.62 10.65
C ARG A 103 31.32 14.19 9.20
N PHE A 104 32.44 13.55 8.86
CA PHE A 104 32.70 13.03 7.52
C PHE A 104 31.76 11.86 7.22
N GLN A 105 31.60 10.94 8.18
CA GLN A 105 30.72 9.77 8.07
C GLN A 105 29.25 10.19 7.92
N ALA A 106 28.77 11.16 8.71
CA ALA A 106 27.42 11.69 8.57
C ALA A 106 27.19 12.29 7.17
N SER A 107 28.11 13.13 6.71
CA SER A 107 28.02 13.76 5.40
C SER A 107 28.07 12.74 4.26
N LEU A 108 28.89 11.71 4.39
CA LEU A 108 28.95 10.60 3.45
C LEU A 108 27.66 9.79 3.48
N PHE A 109 27.12 9.43 4.65
CA PHE A 109 25.86 8.69 4.76
C PHE A 109 24.67 9.44 4.14
N GLU A 110 24.63 10.77 4.32
CA GLU A 110 23.59 11.63 3.75
C GLU A 110 23.74 11.79 2.22
N ARG A 111 24.96 11.99 1.71
CA ARG A 111 25.21 12.26 0.28
C ARG A 111 25.40 10.99 -0.55
N CYS A 112 25.74 9.86 0.06
CA CYS A 112 25.95 8.60 -0.62
C CYS A 112 24.65 8.16 -1.29
N GLY A 113 24.62 8.11 -2.63
CA GLY A 113 23.46 7.71 -3.42
C GLY A 113 23.18 6.19 -3.41
N MET A 114 23.92 5.43 -2.61
CA MET A 114 23.85 3.97 -2.54
C MET A 114 23.34 3.52 -1.17
N LYS A 115 23.08 2.22 -1.00
CA LYS A 115 22.71 1.67 0.30
C LYS A 115 23.90 1.74 1.23
N ALA A 116 23.71 2.34 2.40
CA ALA A 116 24.74 2.48 3.41
C ALA A 116 24.23 1.95 4.75
N VAL A 117 25.09 1.24 5.45
CA VAL A 117 24.89 0.73 6.80
C VAL A 117 25.97 1.35 7.68
N TRP A 118 25.56 2.11 8.68
CA TRP A 118 26.45 2.76 9.63
C TRP A 118 26.26 2.12 11.01
N LEU A 119 27.29 1.46 11.51
CA LEU A 119 27.24 0.60 12.69
C LEU A 119 28.10 1.18 13.83
N SER A 120 27.52 1.28 15.03
CA SER A 120 28.28 1.28 16.28
C SER A 120 28.34 -0.16 16.78
N VAL A 121 29.54 -0.74 16.77
CA VAL A 121 29.75 -2.17 17.04
C VAL A 121 30.11 -2.38 18.51
N LYS A 122 29.37 -3.26 19.19
CA LYS A 122 29.67 -3.73 20.56
C LYS A 122 30.00 -5.22 20.59
N SER A 123 29.42 -6.00 19.68
CA SER A 123 29.65 -7.43 19.55
C SER A 123 29.76 -7.86 18.09
N THR A 124 30.10 -9.13 17.89
CA THR A 124 29.95 -9.79 16.59
C THR A 124 28.49 -9.84 16.13
N PRO A 125 28.24 -9.98 14.81
CA PRO A 125 26.88 -10.05 14.27
C PRO A 125 26.04 -11.15 14.94
N PRO A 126 24.79 -10.87 15.33
CA PRO A 126 23.95 -11.85 16.01
C PRO A 126 23.52 -12.99 15.08
N ASP A 127 23.54 -14.21 15.59
CA ASP A 127 23.15 -15.42 14.87
C ASP A 127 21.68 -15.86 15.11
N SER A 128 21.00 -15.26 16.10
CA SER A 128 19.63 -15.60 16.49
C SER A 128 18.68 -14.42 16.36
N ASP A 129 17.43 -14.70 16.00
CA ASP A 129 16.33 -13.74 15.91
C ASP A 129 16.02 -13.06 17.27
N GLN A 130 16.46 -13.65 18.38
CA GLN A 130 16.26 -13.17 19.75
C GLN A 130 17.19 -12.02 20.13
N HIS A 131 18.18 -11.70 19.31
CA HIS A 131 19.13 -10.61 19.55
C HIS A 131 18.92 -9.43 18.59
N ILE A 132 17.78 -9.38 17.91
CA ILE A 132 17.46 -8.34 16.93
C ILE A 132 16.19 -7.61 17.35
N PHE A 133 16.34 -6.32 17.62
CA PHE A 133 15.30 -5.43 18.10
C PHE A 133 14.92 -4.39 17.05
N SER A 134 13.62 -4.15 16.91
CA SER A 134 13.13 -2.94 16.27
C SER A 134 12.93 -1.83 17.31
N ILE A 135 13.27 -0.60 16.92
CA ILE A 135 13.10 0.58 17.78
C ILE A 135 11.61 0.95 17.97
N ASP A 136 10.77 0.67 16.96
CA ASP A 136 9.35 0.99 16.96
C ASP A 136 8.53 0.05 16.07
N ASP A 137 7.22 0.02 16.28
CA ASP A 137 6.24 -0.73 15.49
C ASP A 137 6.24 -0.27 14.02
N ALA A 138 6.33 1.04 13.79
CA ALA A 138 6.37 1.63 12.44
C ALA A 138 7.54 1.09 11.59
N PHE A 139 8.65 0.74 12.22
CA PHE A 139 9.85 0.25 11.55
C PHE A 139 9.97 -1.28 11.50
N THR A 140 9.09 -2.02 12.19
CA THR A 140 9.22 -3.47 12.35
C THR A 140 9.18 -4.23 11.02
N GLU A 141 8.35 -3.84 10.05
CA GLU A 141 8.36 -4.47 8.71
C GLU A 141 9.67 -4.21 7.96
N THR A 142 10.14 -2.96 7.98
CA THR A 142 11.39 -2.57 7.33
C THR A 142 12.55 -3.31 7.98
N THR A 143 12.69 -3.27 9.30
CA THR A 143 13.70 -3.99 10.10
C THR A 143 13.72 -5.48 9.78
N ASN A 144 12.56 -6.13 9.67
CA ASN A 144 12.50 -7.53 9.27
C ASN A 144 13.01 -7.79 7.84
N LEU A 145 12.76 -6.88 6.90
CA LEU A 145 13.31 -6.97 5.54
C LEU A 145 14.84 -6.78 5.54
N ILE A 146 15.36 -5.87 6.38
CA ILE A 146 16.79 -5.64 6.57
C ILE A 146 17.47 -6.90 7.08
N SER A 147 17.02 -7.36 8.24
CA SER A 147 17.60 -8.51 8.94
C SER A 147 17.54 -9.75 8.07
N ARG A 148 16.42 -9.96 7.34
CA ARG A 148 16.30 -11.12 6.45
C ARG A 148 17.28 -11.06 5.28
N ARG A 149 17.59 -9.87 4.75
CA ARG A 149 18.52 -9.74 3.63
C ARG A 149 19.98 -9.70 4.06
N LEU A 150 20.29 -9.01 5.16
CA LEU A 150 21.68 -8.79 5.61
C LEU A 150 22.16 -9.87 6.59
N LEU A 151 21.27 -10.45 7.39
CA LEU A 151 21.63 -11.41 8.44
C LEU A 151 20.99 -12.80 8.25
N GLN A 152 20.05 -12.94 7.31
CA GLN A 152 19.21 -14.14 7.08
C GLN A 152 18.31 -14.54 8.27
N THR A 153 18.14 -13.62 9.22
CA THR A 153 17.34 -13.76 10.45
C THR A 153 16.18 -12.78 10.44
N ARG A 154 15.21 -12.93 11.35
CA ARG A 154 14.11 -11.98 11.56
C ARG A 154 14.26 -11.30 12.92
N SER A 155 13.72 -10.09 13.04
CA SER A 155 13.54 -9.46 14.35
C SER A 155 12.40 -10.18 15.07
N SER A 156 12.67 -10.76 16.24
CA SER A 156 11.62 -11.35 17.07
C SER A 156 11.18 -10.45 18.22
N LEU A 157 11.95 -9.42 18.55
CA LEU A 157 11.76 -8.57 19.73
C LEU A 157 11.57 -7.09 19.37
N GLN A 158 10.83 -6.39 20.23
CA GLN A 158 10.49 -4.97 20.10
C GLN A 158 10.84 -4.24 21.41
N LEU A 159 11.42 -3.05 21.28
CA LEU A 159 11.84 -2.27 22.45
C LEU A 159 10.66 -1.63 23.19
N ASP A 160 9.69 -1.02 22.48
CA ASP A 160 8.45 -0.51 23.10
C ASP A 160 7.34 -0.20 22.06
N HIS A 161 6.10 -0.05 22.53
CA HIS A 161 4.94 0.36 21.75
C HIS A 161 4.64 1.84 22.01
N VAL A 162 5.02 2.73 21.08
CA VAL A 162 4.60 4.15 21.02
C VAL A 162 5.21 5.06 22.08
N TRP A 163 6.39 5.61 21.78
CA TRP A 163 6.96 6.79 22.47
C TRP A 163 7.45 7.89 21.52
N LEU A 164 7.58 7.59 20.22
CA LEU A 164 8.08 8.51 19.19
C LEU A 164 7.01 9.45 18.60
N ASP A 165 5.72 9.18 18.86
CA ASP A 165 4.57 9.95 18.34
C ASP A 165 4.16 11.15 19.23
N ASN A 166 4.87 11.39 20.34
CA ASN A 166 4.59 12.55 21.20
C ASN A 166 5.16 13.83 20.58
N GLU A 167 4.42 14.42 19.63
CA GLU A 167 4.70 15.75 19.10
C GLU A 167 4.75 16.77 20.25
N GLY A 168 5.97 17.20 20.62
CA GLY A 168 6.20 18.25 21.64
C GLY A 168 7.20 17.92 22.74
N GLU A 169 7.78 16.71 22.80
CA GLU A 169 8.86 16.41 23.75
C GLU A 169 10.24 16.89 23.26
N ASP A 170 11.05 17.42 24.17
CA ASP A 170 12.42 17.89 23.89
C ASP A 170 13.31 16.72 23.42
N PRO A 171 14.10 16.86 22.34
CA PRO A 171 14.91 15.77 21.78
C PRO A 171 15.85 15.09 22.78
N GLN A 172 16.38 15.83 23.77
CA GLN A 172 17.25 15.25 24.80
C GLN A 172 16.49 14.27 25.70
N THR A 173 15.22 14.56 26.00
CA THR A 173 14.36 13.70 26.81
C THR A 173 14.06 12.38 26.09
N LEU A 174 13.87 12.43 24.77
CA LEU A 174 13.67 11.24 23.94
C LEU A 174 14.93 10.35 23.91
N VAL A 175 16.11 10.97 23.81
CA VAL A 175 17.40 10.26 23.88
C VAL A 175 17.57 9.54 25.22
N GLU A 176 17.27 10.20 26.34
CA GLU A 176 17.36 9.58 27.67
C GLU A 176 16.40 8.41 27.84
N LYS A 177 15.16 8.54 27.36
CA LYS A 177 14.18 7.44 27.36
C LYS A 177 14.65 6.25 26.53
N ALA A 178 15.15 6.50 25.32
CA ALA A 178 15.68 5.47 24.44
C ALA A 178 16.85 4.70 25.09
N LYS A 179 17.79 5.43 25.70
CA LYS A 179 18.91 4.83 26.45
C LYS A 179 18.44 4.01 27.64
N ARG A 180 17.43 4.48 28.37
CA ARG A 180 16.89 3.74 29.51
C ARG A 180 16.27 2.41 29.06
N LEU A 181 15.52 2.42 27.96
CA LEU A 181 14.92 1.22 27.39
C LEU A 181 15.98 0.24 26.89
N GLU A 182 16.98 0.74 26.18
CA GLU A 182 18.12 -0.03 25.68
C GLU A 182 18.88 -0.70 26.84
N ARG A 183 19.27 0.06 27.87
CA ARG A 183 19.94 -0.50 29.06
C ARG A 183 19.10 -1.49 29.87
N GLN A 184 17.77 -1.43 29.77
CA GLN A 184 16.88 -2.33 30.50
C GLN A 184 16.57 -3.63 29.75
N ARG A 185 16.63 -3.62 28.42
CA ARG A 185 16.17 -4.73 27.58
C ARG A 185 17.24 -5.33 26.68
N CYS A 186 18.37 -4.65 26.49
CA CYS A 186 19.41 -5.08 25.58
C CYS A 186 20.73 -5.38 26.30
N ASP A 187 21.35 -6.47 25.86
CA ASP A 187 22.67 -6.93 26.26
C ASP A 187 23.72 -6.62 25.18
N GLU A 188 25.00 -6.85 25.47
CA GLU A 188 26.12 -6.55 24.56
C GLU A 188 26.02 -7.25 23.19
N GLY A 189 25.34 -8.40 23.13
CA GLY A 189 25.13 -9.20 21.92
C GLY A 189 23.99 -8.75 21.01
N ASP A 190 23.23 -7.73 21.40
CA ASP A 190 22.01 -7.33 20.70
C ASP A 190 22.26 -6.30 19.60
N LEU A 191 21.37 -6.27 18.61
CA LEU A 191 21.39 -5.36 17.48
C LEU A 191 20.07 -4.61 17.33
N ILE A 192 20.17 -3.28 17.27
CA ILE A 192 19.05 -2.39 17.00
C ILE A 192 19.20 -1.80 15.59
N TRP A 193 18.23 -2.04 14.73
CA TRP A 193 18.18 -1.41 13.40
C TRP A 193 17.31 -0.16 13.40
N ILE A 194 17.85 0.93 12.84
CA ILE A 194 17.14 2.20 12.65
C ILE A 194 17.18 2.56 11.16
N PRO A 195 16.11 2.30 10.38
CA PRO A 195 16.06 2.62 8.96
C PRO A 195 15.71 4.09 8.71
N PHE A 196 16.35 4.69 7.71
CA PHE A 196 16.09 6.05 7.21
C PHE A 196 15.72 6.05 5.73
N GLY A 197 14.94 7.03 5.31
CA GLY A 197 14.58 7.26 3.92
C GLY A 197 15.69 7.92 3.09
N SER A 198 15.27 8.61 2.03
CA SER A 198 16.17 9.28 1.07
C SER A 198 16.85 10.53 1.63
N SER A 199 16.27 11.15 2.66
CA SER A 199 16.76 12.40 3.28
C SER A 199 16.79 12.29 4.81
N PRO A 200 17.78 11.58 5.39
CA PRO A 200 17.83 11.31 6.83
C PRO A 200 17.82 12.58 7.68
N SER A 201 18.51 13.65 7.24
CA SER A 201 18.63 14.90 7.98
C SER A 201 17.33 15.69 8.15
N GLN A 202 16.27 15.36 7.39
CA GLN A 202 14.94 15.96 7.54
C GLN A 202 14.02 15.14 8.46
N GLU A 203 14.41 13.93 8.84
CA GLU A 203 13.64 13.07 9.73
C GLU A 203 13.97 13.41 11.19
N GLN A 204 12.95 13.67 12.00
CA GLN A 204 13.12 14.01 13.43
C GLN A 204 13.91 12.94 14.20
N HIS A 205 13.83 11.68 13.76
CA HIS A 205 14.49 10.54 14.38
C HIS A 205 15.98 10.43 14.07
N TYR A 206 16.51 11.18 13.10
CA TYR A 206 17.93 11.11 12.75
C TYR A 206 18.82 11.71 13.84
N ALA A 207 18.41 12.83 14.44
CA ALA A 207 19.13 13.44 15.56
C ALA A 207 19.21 12.50 16.77
N LEU A 208 18.11 11.82 17.09
CA LEU A 208 18.03 10.79 18.13
C LEU A 208 18.96 9.60 17.83
N ALA A 209 18.91 9.09 16.59
CA ALA A 209 19.70 7.93 16.22
C ALA A 209 21.20 8.22 16.19
N ARG A 210 21.59 9.45 15.82
CA ARG A 210 22.97 9.93 15.94
C ARG A 210 23.42 10.02 17.39
N ALA A 211 22.57 10.54 18.28
CA ALA A 211 22.87 10.59 19.71
C ALA A 211 23.04 9.17 20.31
N LEU A 212 22.24 8.21 19.85
CA LEU A 212 22.36 6.80 20.23
C LEU A 212 23.63 6.14 19.69
N LEU A 213 24.09 6.49 18.48
CA LEU A 213 25.38 6.02 17.95
C LEU A 213 26.57 6.56 18.76
N SER A 214 26.55 7.86 19.05
CA SER A 214 27.71 8.57 19.64
C SER A 214 27.95 8.28 21.12
N GLU A 215 26.92 7.84 21.84
CA GLU A 215 27.02 7.55 23.28
C GLU A 215 27.00 6.04 23.55
N SER A 216 27.68 5.62 24.61
CA SER A 216 27.89 4.21 24.94
C SER A 216 26.57 3.48 25.24
N SER A 217 26.02 2.81 24.23
CA SER A 217 25.02 1.75 24.33
C SER A 217 25.68 0.42 24.73
N ASN A 218 24.91 -0.47 25.35
CA ASN A 218 25.26 -1.87 25.53
C ASN A 218 25.12 -2.60 24.20
N ALA A 219 24.05 -2.36 23.43
CA ALA A 219 23.78 -3.01 22.16
C ALA A 219 24.54 -2.39 20.98
N SER A 220 24.74 -3.18 19.93
CA SER A 220 25.18 -2.69 18.62
C SER A 220 24.04 -1.93 17.93
N ILE A 221 24.32 -0.76 17.38
CA ILE A 221 23.31 0.10 16.73
C ILE A 221 23.64 0.24 15.26
N GLY A 222 22.67 -0.02 14.39
CA GLY A 222 22.82 0.14 12.95
C GLY A 222 21.84 1.12 12.34
N LEU A 223 22.35 2.23 11.80
CA LEU A 223 21.59 3.08 10.89
C LEU A 223 21.62 2.46 9.50
N VAL A 224 20.47 2.41 8.82
CA VAL A 224 20.43 1.96 7.42
C VAL A 224 19.76 2.98 6.54
N SER A 225 20.49 3.46 5.53
CA SER A 225 19.91 4.29 4.48
C SER A 225 19.18 3.41 3.47
N SER A 226 17.84 3.46 3.51
CA SER A 226 16.97 2.85 2.52
C SER A 226 16.77 3.80 1.33
N LYS A 227 17.86 4.16 0.64
CA LYS A 227 17.76 4.75 -0.70
C LYS A 227 17.30 3.68 -1.70
N GLU A 228 16.51 4.10 -2.70
CA GLU A 228 15.70 3.27 -3.61
C GLU A 228 16.20 1.83 -3.84
N GLY A 229 15.32 0.83 -3.60
CA GLY A 229 15.55 -0.54 -4.05
C GLY A 229 15.61 -1.61 -2.95
N TRP A 230 15.09 -1.37 -1.74
CA TRP A 230 14.72 -2.50 -0.87
C TRP A 230 13.43 -3.18 -1.34
N ASP A 231 12.50 -2.39 -1.85
CA ASP A 231 11.14 -2.80 -2.15
C ASP A 231 10.86 -2.76 -3.66
N ARG A 232 10.80 -3.94 -4.29
CA ARG A 232 10.25 -4.13 -5.64
C ARG A 232 8.89 -4.82 -5.57
N SER A 233 8.04 -4.46 -4.61
CA SER A 233 6.62 -4.84 -4.66
C SER A 233 5.85 -3.80 -5.46
N LEU A 234 5.09 -4.19 -6.48
CA LEU A 234 4.14 -3.29 -7.17
C LEU A 234 3.24 -2.53 -6.18
N LEU A 235 2.92 -3.16 -5.05
CA LEU A 235 2.13 -2.56 -3.97
C LEU A 235 2.81 -1.36 -3.30
N SER A 236 4.15 -1.31 -3.22
CA SER A 236 4.85 -0.17 -2.61
C SER A 236 4.95 1.02 -3.54
N ARG A 237 5.07 0.81 -4.86
CA ARG A 237 4.96 1.89 -5.86
C ARG A 237 3.56 2.50 -5.88
N VAL A 238 2.52 1.66 -5.81
CA VAL A 238 1.13 2.11 -5.66
C VAL A 238 0.94 2.85 -4.35
N ARG A 239 1.53 2.37 -3.24
CA ARG A 239 1.46 3.00 -1.91
C ARG A 239 2.18 4.34 -1.84
N TYR A 240 3.34 4.48 -2.48
CA TYR A 240 4.10 5.74 -2.57
C TYR A 240 3.41 6.79 -3.46
N TRP A 241 2.88 6.35 -4.62
CA TRP A 241 2.06 7.19 -5.48
C TRP A 241 0.79 7.65 -4.74
N ALA A 242 0.13 6.73 -4.02
CA ALA A 242 -1.04 7.05 -3.21
C ALA A 242 -0.73 8.06 -2.10
N SER A 243 0.39 7.94 -1.38
CA SER A 243 0.72 8.88 -0.30
C SER A 243 1.06 10.30 -0.80
N HIS A 244 1.50 10.45 -2.06
CA HIS A 244 1.77 11.76 -2.67
C HIS A 244 0.54 12.38 -3.34
N VAL A 245 -0.38 11.58 -3.88
CA VAL A 245 -1.61 12.07 -4.53
C VAL A 245 -2.77 12.25 -3.54
N ALA A 246 -2.75 11.52 -2.43
CA ALA A 246 -3.81 11.45 -1.45
C ALA A 246 -3.23 11.51 -0.02
N GLU A 247 -3.11 12.72 0.54
CA GLU A 247 -2.73 12.92 1.95
C GLU A 247 -3.60 12.04 2.88
N PRO A 248 -3.05 11.48 3.97
CA PRO A 248 -3.85 10.69 4.91
C PRO A 248 -4.97 11.55 5.52
N MET A 249 -6.19 11.01 5.64
CA MET A 249 -7.27 11.74 6.31
C MET A 249 -7.01 11.86 7.82
N ASN A 250 -7.42 12.96 8.45
CA ASN A 250 -7.44 13.09 9.92
C ASN A 250 -8.39 12.06 10.55
N ARG A 251 -8.09 11.63 11.78
CA ARG A 251 -8.85 10.59 12.51
C ARG A 251 -10.35 10.89 12.60
N ASP A 252 -10.71 12.13 12.91
CA ASP A 252 -12.12 12.53 13.06
C ASP A 252 -12.88 12.45 11.74
N ALA A 253 -12.26 12.89 10.64
CA ALA A 253 -12.83 12.79 9.30
C ALA A 253 -13.02 11.32 8.85
N ARG A 254 -12.13 10.41 9.28
CA ARG A 254 -12.30 8.97 9.02
C ARG A 254 -13.49 8.40 9.76
N LEU A 255 -13.66 8.76 11.04
CA LEU A 255 -14.78 8.30 11.87
C LEU A 255 -16.12 8.85 11.37
N GLU A 256 -16.17 10.12 11.01
CA GLU A 256 -17.38 10.74 10.44
C GLU A 256 -17.77 10.08 9.11
N LEU A 257 -16.80 9.87 8.21
CA LEU A 257 -17.06 9.16 6.95
C LEU A 257 -17.54 7.73 7.20
N ALA A 258 -16.93 7.01 8.14
CA ALA A 258 -17.33 5.65 8.47
C ALA A 258 -18.74 5.58 9.07
N ASN A 259 -19.08 6.51 9.96
CA ASN A 259 -20.41 6.58 10.58
C ASN A 259 -21.48 6.96 9.55
N THR A 260 -21.24 7.97 8.72
CA THR A 260 -22.21 8.38 7.67
C THR A 260 -22.45 7.27 6.66
N LEU A 261 -21.41 6.53 6.27
CA LEU A 261 -21.57 5.35 5.40
C LEU A 261 -22.25 4.20 6.12
N HIS A 262 -22.02 3.99 7.41
CA HIS A 262 -22.69 2.95 8.19
C HIS A 262 -24.19 3.21 8.35
N GLU A 263 -24.56 4.42 8.77
CA GLU A 263 -25.96 4.85 8.96
C GLU A 263 -26.72 4.81 7.63
N GLY A 264 -26.15 5.39 6.57
CA GLY A 264 -26.78 5.40 5.25
C GLY A 264 -26.74 4.06 4.50
N SER A 265 -26.07 3.04 5.04
CA SER A 265 -26.12 1.66 4.53
C SER A 265 -27.22 0.82 5.17
N GLN A 266 -27.97 1.34 6.14
CA GLN A 266 -29.09 0.62 6.74
C GLN A 266 -30.34 0.74 5.84
N PRO A 267 -31.05 -0.36 5.57
CA PRO A 267 -32.26 -0.30 4.77
C PRO A 267 -33.38 0.34 5.61
N ASN A 268 -33.90 1.48 5.16
CA ASN A 268 -35.05 2.14 5.77
C ASN A 268 -36.17 2.39 4.72
N LEU A 269 -37.36 2.78 5.19
CA LEU A 269 -38.51 3.02 4.31
C LEU A 269 -38.29 4.23 3.39
N GLU A 270 -37.54 5.24 3.84
CA GLU A 270 -37.21 6.42 3.04
C GLU A 270 -36.34 6.05 1.83
N PHE A 271 -35.33 5.21 2.05
CA PHE A 271 -34.49 4.65 0.99
C PHE A 271 -35.35 3.89 -0.03
N LEU A 272 -36.27 3.04 0.44
CA LEU A 272 -37.16 2.29 -0.44
C LEU A 272 -38.14 3.20 -1.22
N GLY A 273 -38.65 4.26 -0.59
CA GLY A 273 -39.50 5.25 -1.24
C GLY A 273 -38.75 6.02 -2.32
N LEU A 274 -37.56 6.52 -2.02
CA LEU A 274 -36.71 7.26 -2.96
C LEU A 274 -36.26 6.39 -4.14
N ILE A 275 -35.84 5.14 -3.90
CA ILE A 275 -35.40 4.25 -4.98
C ILE A 275 -36.56 3.84 -5.88
N SER A 276 -37.77 3.65 -5.32
CA SER A 276 -38.99 3.36 -6.08
C SER A 276 -39.39 4.55 -6.96
N ALA A 277 -39.36 5.77 -6.41
CA ALA A 277 -39.64 7.00 -7.14
C ALA A 277 -38.60 7.25 -8.25
N ALA A 278 -37.31 7.05 -7.96
CA ALA A 278 -36.24 7.15 -8.95
C ALA A 278 -36.41 6.11 -10.07
N ALA A 279 -36.78 4.87 -9.75
CA ALA A 279 -37.02 3.84 -10.76
C ALA A 279 -38.23 4.16 -11.65
N MET A 280 -39.30 4.73 -11.09
CA MET A 280 -40.46 5.19 -11.88
C MET A 280 -40.09 6.37 -12.78
N LEU A 281 -39.36 7.37 -12.26
CA LEU A 281 -38.88 8.49 -13.08
C LEU A 281 -37.93 8.04 -14.19
N ALA A 282 -37.02 7.11 -13.89
CA ALA A 282 -36.16 6.50 -14.89
C ALA A 282 -37.00 5.77 -15.95
N ALA A 283 -38.04 5.05 -15.53
CA ALA A 283 -38.94 4.37 -16.45
C ALA A 283 -39.71 5.33 -17.37
N PHE A 284 -40.19 6.47 -16.85
CA PHE A 284 -40.75 7.55 -17.67
C PHE A 284 -39.73 8.09 -18.67
N GLY A 285 -38.50 8.38 -18.22
CA GLY A 285 -37.43 8.87 -19.08
C GLY A 285 -37.05 7.88 -20.18
N LEU A 286 -36.98 6.60 -19.85
CA LEU A 286 -36.71 5.52 -20.81
C LEU A 286 -37.83 5.41 -21.86
N LEU A 287 -39.10 5.46 -21.45
CA LEU A 287 -40.25 5.44 -22.36
C LEU A 287 -40.33 6.67 -23.27
N GLN A 288 -39.96 7.84 -22.73
CA GLN A 288 -39.90 9.08 -23.50
C GLN A 288 -38.62 9.20 -24.33
N ASN A 289 -37.70 8.24 -24.22
CA ASN A 289 -36.36 8.31 -24.82
C ASN A 289 -35.64 9.64 -24.47
N SER A 290 -35.79 10.11 -23.23
CA SER A 290 -35.30 11.41 -22.75
C SER A 290 -34.17 11.25 -21.74
N ALA A 291 -32.94 11.42 -22.22
CA ALA A 291 -31.74 11.39 -21.37
C ALA A 291 -31.81 12.38 -20.20
N ALA A 292 -32.44 13.55 -20.38
CA ALA A 292 -32.57 14.56 -19.33
C ALA A 292 -33.42 14.06 -18.14
N VAL A 293 -34.55 13.39 -18.41
CA VAL A 293 -35.41 12.81 -17.35
C VAL A 293 -34.71 11.64 -16.67
N ILE A 294 -33.99 10.83 -17.46
CA ILE A 294 -33.18 9.72 -16.95
C ILE A 294 -32.10 10.26 -15.99
N ILE A 295 -31.41 11.34 -16.34
CA ILE A 295 -30.42 12.01 -15.46
C ILE A 295 -31.09 12.56 -14.19
N GLY A 296 -32.27 13.18 -14.31
CA GLY A 296 -33.03 13.64 -13.16
C GLY A 296 -33.36 12.52 -12.16
N ALA A 297 -33.72 11.33 -12.66
CA ALA A 297 -33.96 10.15 -11.83
C ALA A 297 -32.70 9.67 -11.10
N MET A 298 -31.52 9.76 -11.74
CA MET A 298 -30.24 9.38 -11.14
C MET A 298 -29.88 10.26 -9.92
N LEU A 299 -30.20 11.55 -9.96
CA LEU A 299 -29.82 12.50 -8.90
C LEU A 299 -30.49 12.22 -7.55
N ILE A 300 -31.65 11.58 -7.55
CA ILE A 300 -32.48 11.36 -6.36
C ILE A 300 -32.23 9.96 -5.75
N ALA A 301 -31.56 9.07 -6.50
CA ALA A 301 -31.42 7.67 -6.10
C ALA A 301 -30.36 7.47 -4.99
N PRO A 302 -30.73 6.86 -3.85
CA PRO A 302 -29.83 6.75 -2.69
C PRO A 302 -28.88 5.54 -2.73
N LEU A 303 -28.59 4.96 -3.90
CA LEU A 303 -27.76 3.74 -4.02
C LEU A 303 -26.26 3.97 -3.79
N MET A 304 -25.78 5.20 -3.87
CA MET A 304 -24.36 5.51 -3.70
C MET A 304 -23.84 5.09 -2.32
N THR A 305 -24.56 5.46 -1.27
CA THR A 305 -24.12 5.27 0.12
C THR A 305 -23.90 3.80 0.50
N PRO A 306 -24.85 2.87 0.25
CA PRO A 306 -24.62 1.45 0.56
C PRO A 306 -23.50 0.83 -0.29
N ILE A 307 -23.31 1.24 -1.54
CA ILE A 307 -22.20 0.75 -2.38
C ILE A 307 -20.85 1.24 -1.83
N MET A 308 -20.76 2.50 -1.42
CA MET A 308 -19.57 3.03 -0.77
C MET A 308 -19.31 2.39 0.60
N GLY A 309 -20.36 2.07 1.37
CA GLY A 309 -20.26 1.30 2.62
C GLY A 309 -19.71 -0.12 2.39
N ALA A 310 -20.12 -0.77 1.29
CA ALA A 310 -19.55 -2.05 0.87
C ALA A 310 -18.07 -1.91 0.46
N GLY A 311 -17.69 -0.83 -0.23
CA GLY A 311 -16.28 -0.51 -0.52
C GLY A 311 -15.44 -0.22 0.74
N LEU A 312 -15.99 0.53 1.69
CA LEU A 312 -15.36 0.84 2.98
C LEU A 312 -15.11 -0.43 3.80
N SER A 313 -16.08 -1.34 3.82
CA SER A 313 -15.96 -2.62 4.52
C SER A 313 -14.95 -3.58 3.88
N LEU A 314 -14.73 -3.49 2.57
CA LEU A 314 -13.60 -4.17 1.91
C LEU A 314 -12.26 -3.57 2.33
N ALA A 315 -12.16 -2.24 2.40
CA ALA A 315 -10.93 -1.55 2.82
C ALA A 315 -10.56 -1.82 4.30
N HIS A 316 -11.55 -1.83 5.21
CA HIS A 316 -11.34 -2.04 6.66
C HIS A 316 -11.59 -3.47 7.16
N GLY A 317 -12.05 -4.39 6.30
CA GLY A 317 -12.43 -5.74 6.73
C GLY A 317 -13.64 -5.80 7.67
N ASN A 318 -14.55 -4.82 7.62
CA ASN A 318 -15.75 -4.79 8.46
C ASN A 318 -16.85 -5.70 7.89
N ARG A 319 -16.81 -6.99 8.23
CA ARG A 319 -17.78 -8.01 7.77
C ARG A 319 -19.25 -7.67 8.04
N PRO A 320 -19.67 -7.21 9.25
CA PRO A 320 -21.07 -6.89 9.47
C PRO A 320 -21.53 -5.72 8.60
N LEU A 321 -20.70 -4.68 8.42
CA LEU A 321 -21.01 -3.60 7.50
C LEU A 321 -21.12 -4.09 6.05
N PHE A 322 -20.23 -5.00 5.60
CA PHE A 322 -20.30 -5.58 4.26
C PHE A 322 -21.63 -6.30 4.02
N ARG A 323 -22.05 -7.15 4.96
CA ARG A 323 -23.31 -7.89 4.86
C ARG A 323 -24.53 -6.96 4.84
N MET A 324 -24.54 -5.95 5.70
CA MET A 324 -25.63 -4.97 5.75
C MET A 324 -25.69 -4.16 4.46
N SER A 325 -24.55 -3.64 4.00
CA SER A 325 -24.46 -2.89 2.75
C SER A 325 -24.92 -3.72 1.55
N TRP A 326 -24.49 -5.00 1.48
CA TRP A 326 -24.88 -5.91 0.40
C TRP A 326 -26.38 -6.23 0.42
N LEU A 327 -26.95 -6.40 1.62
CA LEU A 327 -28.38 -6.60 1.80
C LEU A 327 -29.18 -5.36 1.36
N THR A 328 -28.73 -4.16 1.72
CA THR A 328 -29.36 -2.90 1.31
C THR A 328 -29.27 -2.66 -0.20
N ILE A 329 -28.14 -2.98 -0.83
CA ILE A 329 -28.02 -2.96 -2.30
C ILE A 329 -29.03 -3.92 -2.92
N GLY A 330 -29.16 -5.14 -2.38
CA GLY A 330 -30.14 -6.13 -2.84
C GLY A 330 -31.59 -5.67 -2.69
N ILE A 331 -31.94 -5.06 -1.56
CA ILE A 331 -33.28 -4.47 -1.33
C ILE A 331 -33.53 -3.31 -2.30
N GLY A 332 -32.56 -2.41 -2.48
CA GLY A 332 -32.70 -1.28 -3.40
C GLY A 332 -32.85 -1.71 -4.85
N PHE A 333 -32.07 -2.71 -5.25
CA PHE A 333 -32.19 -3.35 -6.57
C PHE A 333 -33.57 -3.97 -6.76
N LEU A 334 -34.04 -4.77 -5.81
CA LEU A 334 -35.35 -5.42 -5.89
C LEU A 334 -36.48 -4.38 -5.90
N GLY A 335 -36.38 -3.33 -5.07
CA GLY A 335 -37.32 -2.22 -5.05
C GLY A 335 -37.39 -1.51 -6.41
N ALA A 336 -36.26 -1.08 -6.96
CA ALA A 336 -36.22 -0.45 -8.28
C ALA A 336 -36.75 -1.36 -9.39
N PHE A 337 -36.36 -2.64 -9.39
CA PHE A 337 -36.80 -3.62 -10.38
C PHE A 337 -38.32 -3.83 -10.30
N VAL A 338 -38.86 -4.07 -9.10
CA VAL A 338 -40.30 -4.27 -8.90
C VAL A 338 -41.09 -3.02 -9.25
N SER A 339 -40.65 -1.82 -8.84
CA SER A 339 -41.33 -0.58 -9.18
C SER A 339 -41.39 -0.33 -10.69
N SER A 340 -40.27 -0.51 -11.39
CA SER A 340 -40.22 -0.35 -12.84
C SER A 340 -40.98 -1.45 -13.59
N PHE A 341 -40.99 -2.68 -13.08
CA PHE A 341 -41.79 -3.80 -13.60
C PHE A 341 -43.29 -3.53 -13.46
N LEU A 342 -43.76 -3.17 -12.26
CA LEU A 342 -45.16 -2.80 -12.02
C LEU A 342 -45.58 -1.63 -12.91
N PHE A 343 -44.72 -0.63 -13.05
CA PHE A 343 -44.95 0.49 -13.95
C PHE A 343 -45.03 0.05 -15.42
N GLY A 344 -44.16 -0.86 -15.87
CA GLY A 344 -44.22 -1.45 -17.21
C GLY A 344 -45.51 -2.24 -17.45
N LEU A 345 -46.04 -2.94 -16.45
CA LEU A 345 -47.34 -3.61 -16.54
C LEU A 345 -48.48 -2.59 -16.72
N LEU A 346 -48.44 -1.46 -16.01
CA LEU A 346 -49.42 -0.38 -16.18
C LEU A 346 -49.34 0.22 -17.60
N VAL A 347 -48.12 0.43 -18.10
CA VAL A 347 -47.91 0.96 -19.46
C VAL A 347 -48.51 0.02 -20.51
N ARG A 348 -48.33 -1.29 -20.35
CA ARG A 348 -48.89 -2.31 -21.24
C ARG A 348 -50.43 -2.31 -21.29
N ILE A 349 -51.10 -1.83 -20.23
CA ILE A 349 -52.56 -1.68 -20.21
C ILE A 349 -52.98 -0.43 -21.01
N VAL A 350 -52.17 0.62 -21.00
CA VAL A 350 -52.51 1.93 -21.59
C VAL A 350 -52.10 2.03 -23.07
N GLN A 351 -50.96 1.43 -23.44
CA GLN A 351 -50.40 1.50 -24.79
C GLN A 351 -49.61 0.25 -25.14
N GLU A 352 -49.34 0.07 -26.44
CA GLU A 352 -48.46 -1.02 -26.89
C GLU A 352 -47.02 -0.82 -26.37
N PRO A 353 -46.39 -1.88 -25.84
CA PRO A 353 -45.04 -1.79 -25.31
C PRO A 353 -44.02 -1.60 -26.43
N VAL A 354 -43.27 -0.50 -26.36
CA VAL A 354 -42.17 -0.20 -27.30
C VAL A 354 -40.86 -0.11 -26.53
N VAL A 355 -39.84 -0.81 -27.03
CA VAL A 355 -38.48 -0.73 -26.49
C VAL A 355 -37.75 0.42 -27.19
N THR A 356 -37.38 1.44 -26.43
CA THR A 356 -36.76 2.66 -26.96
C THR A 356 -35.25 2.49 -27.18
N PRO A 357 -34.60 3.35 -28.00
CA PRO A 357 -33.15 3.34 -28.17
C PRO A 357 -32.36 3.46 -26.86
N GLU A 358 -32.83 4.29 -25.92
CA GLU A 358 -32.25 4.38 -24.58
C GLU A 358 -32.27 3.02 -23.85
N MET A 359 -33.37 2.25 -23.93
CA MET A 359 -33.41 0.91 -23.34
C MET A 359 -32.40 -0.04 -24.01
N TRP A 360 -32.34 -0.04 -25.34
CA TRP A 360 -31.42 -0.90 -26.11
C TRP A 360 -29.96 -0.62 -25.81
N SER A 361 -29.57 0.64 -25.60
CA SER A 361 -28.20 1.01 -25.24
C SER A 361 -27.67 0.34 -23.96
N ARG A 362 -28.58 -0.18 -23.11
CA ARG A 362 -28.26 -0.85 -21.84
C ARG A 362 -28.33 -2.38 -21.93
N CYS A 363 -28.73 -2.91 -23.08
CA CYS A 363 -28.84 -4.36 -23.33
C CYS A 363 -27.54 -5.00 -23.81
N ASN A 364 -26.54 -4.20 -24.19
CA ASN A 364 -25.26 -4.68 -24.66
C ASN A 364 -24.13 -4.16 -23.74
N PRO A 365 -23.85 -4.83 -22.61
CA PRO A 365 -22.79 -4.42 -21.71
C PRO A 365 -21.43 -4.55 -22.42
N SER A 366 -20.57 -3.54 -22.23
CA SER A 366 -19.26 -3.43 -22.88
C SER A 366 -18.11 -3.44 -21.85
N PRO A 367 -16.88 -3.76 -22.25
CA PRO A 367 -15.71 -3.58 -21.40
C PRO A 367 -15.48 -2.13 -20.95
N LEU A 368 -16.03 -1.13 -21.67
CA LEU A 368 -15.93 0.28 -21.29
C LEU A 368 -16.77 0.59 -20.05
N ASP A 369 -17.89 -0.10 -19.85
CA ASP A 369 -18.73 0.08 -18.66
C ASP A 369 -17.98 -0.28 -17.37
N PHE A 370 -17.07 -1.27 -17.44
CA PHE A 370 -16.16 -1.59 -16.34
C PHE A 370 -15.27 -0.41 -15.97
N CYS A 371 -14.68 0.27 -16.97
CA CYS A 371 -13.84 1.45 -16.74
C CYS A 371 -14.66 2.60 -16.15
N VAL A 372 -15.88 2.81 -16.63
CA VAL A 372 -16.80 3.84 -16.11
C VAL A 372 -17.12 3.58 -14.65
N GLY A 373 -17.48 2.34 -14.28
CA GLY A 373 -17.77 1.99 -12.89
C GLY A 373 -16.55 2.11 -11.98
N LEU A 374 -15.38 1.65 -12.43
CA LEU A 374 -14.14 1.74 -11.66
C LEU A 374 -13.73 3.19 -11.40
N VAL A 375 -13.67 4.01 -12.45
CA VAL A 375 -13.32 5.43 -12.36
C VAL A 375 -14.38 6.20 -11.57
N GLY A 376 -15.67 5.87 -11.76
CA GLY A 376 -16.78 6.46 -11.00
C GLY A 376 -16.67 6.19 -9.50
N GLY A 377 -16.36 4.94 -9.11
CA GLY A 377 -16.12 4.58 -7.72
C GLY A 377 -14.90 5.30 -7.13
N MET A 378 -13.80 5.40 -7.89
CA MET A 378 -12.61 6.15 -7.48
C MET A 378 -12.93 7.65 -7.31
N ALA A 379 -13.62 8.26 -8.27
CA ALA A 379 -13.99 9.67 -8.22
C ALA A 379 -14.95 9.96 -7.06
N ALA A 380 -15.92 9.08 -6.79
CA ALA A 380 -16.89 9.26 -5.70
C ALA A 380 -16.28 9.14 -4.32
N SER A 381 -15.48 8.11 -4.11
CA SER A 381 -14.72 7.96 -2.87
C SER A 381 -13.74 9.12 -2.67
N TYR A 382 -13.02 9.54 -3.72
CA TYR A 382 -12.12 10.69 -3.65
C TYR A 382 -12.86 11.98 -3.29
N ALA A 383 -13.96 12.29 -3.99
CA ALA A 383 -14.80 13.46 -3.72
C ALA A 383 -15.35 13.44 -2.29
N ARG A 384 -15.81 12.28 -1.81
CA ARG A 384 -16.35 12.14 -0.45
C ARG A 384 -15.28 12.29 0.64
N THR A 385 -14.02 11.97 0.33
CA THR A 385 -12.90 12.17 1.28
C THR A 385 -12.40 13.62 1.36
N ARG A 386 -12.96 14.54 0.54
CA ARG A 386 -12.58 15.95 0.48
C ARG A 386 -13.80 16.83 0.80
N SER A 387 -13.73 17.56 1.90
CA SER A 387 -14.81 18.44 2.36
C SER A 387 -15.22 19.56 1.39
N HIS A 388 -14.33 19.98 0.48
CA HIS A 388 -14.61 21.02 -0.51
C HIS A 388 -15.18 20.49 -1.83
N LEU A 389 -15.24 19.17 -2.05
CA LEU A 389 -15.78 18.60 -3.27
C LEU A 389 -17.22 18.16 -3.06
N SER A 390 -18.11 18.51 -4.00
CA SER A 390 -19.51 18.13 -3.93
C SER A 390 -19.65 16.62 -4.12
N SER A 391 -20.02 15.91 -3.04
CA SER A 391 -20.33 14.48 -3.11
C SER A 391 -21.55 14.17 -4.00
N ALA A 392 -22.36 15.17 -4.32
CA ALA A 392 -23.53 15.01 -5.20
C ALA A 392 -23.11 14.73 -6.66
N LEU A 393 -22.03 15.34 -7.16
CA LEU A 393 -21.60 15.18 -8.55
C LEU A 393 -21.13 13.74 -8.83
N ALA A 394 -20.41 13.16 -7.88
CA ALA A 394 -19.94 11.79 -8.01
C ALA A 394 -21.03 10.74 -7.71
N GLY A 395 -21.99 11.09 -6.84
CA GLY A 395 -23.21 10.30 -6.65
C GLY A 395 -24.07 10.22 -7.90
N ALA A 396 -24.14 11.29 -8.69
CA ALA A 396 -24.82 11.30 -9.98
C ALA A 396 -24.20 10.29 -10.97
N ALA A 397 -22.87 10.21 -11.02
CA ALA A 397 -22.17 9.26 -11.89
C ALA A 397 -22.40 7.78 -11.50
N ILE A 398 -22.43 7.49 -10.19
CA ILE A 398 -22.76 6.14 -9.68
C ILE A 398 -24.21 5.78 -9.99
N ALA A 399 -25.14 6.70 -9.74
CA ALA A 399 -26.56 6.46 -9.99
C ALA A 399 -26.86 6.28 -11.49
N ALA A 400 -26.10 6.95 -12.36
CA ALA A 400 -26.18 6.79 -13.81
C ALA A 400 -25.91 5.36 -14.29
N ALA A 401 -24.98 4.69 -13.63
CA ALA A 401 -24.57 3.34 -13.95
C ALA A 401 -25.54 2.26 -13.42
N LEU A 402 -26.53 2.61 -12.59
CA LEU A 402 -27.31 1.64 -11.82
C LEU A 402 -28.82 1.71 -12.06
N VAL A 403 -29.45 2.86 -11.80
CA VAL A 403 -30.92 2.94 -11.80
C VAL A 403 -31.52 2.71 -13.19
N PRO A 404 -31.03 3.34 -14.28
CA PRO A 404 -31.62 3.13 -15.59
C PRO A 404 -31.47 1.69 -16.11
N PRO A 405 -30.32 1.01 -15.95
CA PRO A 405 -30.23 -0.42 -16.26
C PRO A 405 -31.22 -1.29 -15.46
N ILE A 406 -31.41 -1.04 -14.16
CA ILE A 406 -32.41 -1.76 -13.35
C ILE A 406 -33.83 -1.50 -13.88
N ALA A 407 -34.15 -0.24 -14.17
CA ALA A 407 -35.45 0.14 -14.71
C ALA A 407 -35.71 -0.45 -16.10
N THR A 408 -34.67 -0.53 -16.93
CA THR A 408 -34.73 -1.18 -18.26
C THR A 408 -35.03 -2.67 -18.12
N ALA A 409 -34.36 -3.37 -17.20
CA ALA A 409 -34.64 -4.78 -16.94
C ALA A 409 -36.09 -5.01 -16.46
N GLY A 410 -36.59 -4.17 -15.54
CA GLY A 410 -37.98 -4.25 -15.07
C GLY A 410 -39.01 -4.02 -16.18
N LEU A 411 -38.82 -2.97 -16.99
CA LEU A 411 -39.69 -2.66 -18.13
C LEU A 411 -39.69 -3.77 -19.18
N GLN A 412 -38.53 -4.24 -19.62
CA GLN A 412 -38.43 -5.30 -20.62
C GLN A 412 -39.03 -6.62 -20.13
N THR A 413 -38.90 -6.93 -18.83
CA THR A 413 -39.57 -8.07 -18.21
C THR A 413 -41.09 -7.91 -18.27
N ALA A 414 -41.62 -6.71 -17.99
CA ALA A 414 -43.05 -6.42 -18.06
C ALA A 414 -43.59 -6.50 -19.51
N PHE A 415 -42.78 -6.09 -20.48
CA PHE A 415 -43.10 -6.16 -21.91
C PHE A 415 -42.99 -7.57 -22.48
N GLY A 416 -42.39 -8.51 -21.74
CA GLY A 416 -42.21 -9.89 -22.18
C GLY A 416 -41.12 -10.07 -23.25
N VAL A 417 -40.19 -9.10 -23.34
CA VAL A 417 -39.09 -9.13 -24.31
C VAL A 417 -37.92 -9.85 -23.66
N PHE A 418 -37.80 -11.16 -23.92
CA PHE A 418 -36.72 -12.00 -23.39
C PHE A 418 -35.78 -12.55 -24.47
N GLN A 419 -36.18 -12.47 -25.74
CA GLN A 419 -35.40 -13.01 -26.84
C GLN A 419 -34.21 -12.11 -27.16
N SER A 420 -33.01 -12.68 -27.18
CA SER A 420 -31.80 -11.98 -27.62
C SER A 420 -31.96 -11.51 -29.06
N THR A 421 -31.58 -10.26 -29.31
CA THR A 421 -31.65 -9.61 -30.63
C THR A 421 -30.23 -9.14 -30.99
N ASP A 422 -30.00 -8.75 -32.25
CA ASP A 422 -28.74 -8.15 -32.70
C ASP A 422 -28.32 -6.90 -31.89
N GLN A 423 -29.27 -6.25 -31.22
CA GLN A 423 -29.04 -5.08 -30.36
C GLN A 423 -28.63 -5.43 -28.92
N GLY A 424 -28.58 -6.71 -28.54
CA GLY A 424 -28.15 -7.16 -27.21
C GLY A 424 -29.13 -8.13 -26.56
N TRP A 425 -28.97 -8.33 -25.25
CA TRP A 425 -29.75 -9.30 -24.47
C TRP A 425 -30.76 -8.55 -23.60
N PRO A 426 -32.05 -8.55 -23.97
CA PRO A 426 -33.10 -7.94 -23.15
C PRO A 426 -33.15 -8.59 -21.77
N VAL A 427 -33.43 -7.79 -20.74
CA VAL A 427 -33.44 -8.17 -19.32
C VAL A 427 -32.06 -8.59 -18.79
N PHE A 428 -31.41 -9.61 -19.34
CA PHE A 428 -30.13 -10.12 -18.84
C PHE A 428 -28.96 -9.15 -19.03
N GLY A 429 -28.87 -8.47 -20.18
CA GLY A 429 -27.83 -7.48 -20.45
C GLY A 429 -27.78 -6.36 -19.42
N PRO A 430 -28.90 -5.65 -19.16
CA PRO A 430 -28.93 -4.62 -18.13
C PRO A 430 -28.67 -5.16 -16.72
N LEU A 431 -29.08 -6.39 -16.39
CA LEU A 431 -28.79 -7.00 -15.09
C LEU A 431 -27.28 -7.29 -14.90
N ILE A 432 -26.61 -7.78 -15.95
CA ILE A 432 -25.15 -7.98 -15.96
C ILE A 432 -24.46 -6.62 -15.82
N LEU A 433 -24.91 -5.61 -16.57
CA LEU A 433 -24.39 -4.24 -16.49
C LEU A 433 -24.44 -3.70 -15.07
N VAL A 434 -25.58 -3.84 -14.37
CA VAL A 434 -25.73 -3.44 -12.96
C VAL A 434 -24.74 -4.20 -12.08
N GLY A 435 -24.64 -5.52 -12.24
CA GLY A 435 -23.73 -6.35 -11.43
C GLY A 435 -22.27 -5.92 -11.59
N VAL A 436 -21.81 -5.72 -12.82
CA VAL A 436 -20.46 -5.24 -13.12
C VAL A 436 -20.24 -3.84 -12.53
N ASN A 437 -21.19 -2.92 -12.71
CA ASN A 437 -21.08 -1.56 -12.18
C ASN A 437 -21.00 -1.53 -10.65
N VAL A 438 -21.86 -2.27 -9.94
CA VAL A 438 -21.79 -2.37 -8.47
C VAL A 438 -20.41 -2.87 -8.03
N LEU A 439 -19.93 -3.97 -8.63
CA LEU A 439 -18.65 -4.57 -8.25
C LEU A 439 -17.45 -3.66 -8.54
N THR A 440 -17.42 -3.00 -9.69
CA THR A 440 -16.33 -2.10 -10.09
C THR A 440 -16.31 -0.82 -9.27
N ILE A 441 -17.47 -0.23 -8.97
CA ILE A 441 -17.59 0.92 -8.08
C ILE A 441 -17.11 0.56 -6.67
N MET A 442 -17.44 -0.63 -6.17
CA MET A 442 -16.95 -1.12 -4.87
C MET A 442 -15.43 -1.29 -4.84
N ILE A 443 -14.85 -1.87 -5.89
CA ILE A 443 -13.39 -2.03 -6.01
C ILE A 443 -12.70 -0.67 -6.09
N GLY A 444 -13.19 0.24 -6.93
CA GLY A 444 -12.65 1.60 -7.05
C GLY A 444 -12.74 2.40 -5.76
N THR A 445 -13.87 2.27 -5.05
CA THR A 445 -14.05 2.87 -3.73
C THR A 445 -13.08 2.30 -2.70
N SER A 446 -12.99 0.96 -2.62
CA SER A 446 -12.07 0.28 -1.70
C SER A 446 -10.62 0.70 -1.94
N PHE A 447 -10.20 0.81 -3.21
CA PHE A 447 -8.86 1.24 -3.59
C PHE A 447 -8.52 2.65 -3.08
N VAL A 448 -9.39 3.63 -3.32
CA VAL A 448 -9.16 5.02 -2.89
C VAL A 448 -9.23 5.16 -1.38
N LEU A 449 -10.19 4.52 -0.72
CA LEU A 449 -10.28 4.58 0.74
C LEU A 449 -9.03 3.94 1.39
N TYR A 450 -8.60 2.77 0.89
CA TYR A 450 -7.35 2.14 1.31
C TYR A 450 -6.14 3.06 1.10
N ALA A 451 -6.05 3.71 -0.07
CA ALA A 451 -5.01 4.69 -0.39
C ALA A 451 -5.01 5.90 0.55
N ARG A 452 -6.19 6.38 0.97
CA ARG A 452 -6.38 7.53 1.89
C ARG A 452 -6.08 7.22 3.36
N GLY A 453 -5.57 6.02 3.66
CA GLY A 453 -5.17 5.66 5.01
C GLY A 453 -6.34 5.25 5.92
N LEU A 454 -7.50 4.93 5.34
CA LEU A 454 -8.56 4.18 6.02
C LEU A 454 -8.08 2.73 6.18
N ARG A 455 -7.15 2.57 7.13
CA ARG A 455 -6.47 1.32 7.46
C ARG A 455 -7.21 0.66 8.61
N ILE A 456 -7.06 -0.67 8.67
CA ILE A 456 -7.50 -1.48 9.80
C ILE A 456 -6.61 -1.12 11.00
N ASP A 457 -7.03 -0.17 11.84
CA ASP A 457 -6.45 -0.02 13.17
C ASP A 457 -6.89 -1.23 14.01
N THR A 458 -6.00 -2.21 14.13
CA THR A 458 -6.17 -3.39 14.99
C THR A 458 -6.02 -3.07 16.48
N SER A 459 -5.95 -1.80 16.87
CA SER A 459 -5.64 -1.33 18.22
C SER A 459 -6.82 -0.65 18.93
N VAL A 460 -8.03 -1.22 18.81
CA VAL A 460 -9.05 -1.02 19.85
C VAL A 460 -9.24 -2.37 20.55
N PRO A 461 -8.63 -2.59 21.72
CA PRO A 461 -9.07 -3.68 22.56
C PRO A 461 -10.47 -3.33 23.00
N SER A 462 -11.46 -3.96 22.38
CA SER A 462 -12.80 -4.07 22.96
C SER A 462 -12.59 -4.59 24.37
N ARG A 463 -12.92 -3.76 25.35
CA ARG A 463 -12.87 -4.08 26.78
C ARG A 463 -14.01 -5.07 27.07
N THR A 464 -13.92 -6.26 26.50
CA THR A 464 -14.79 -7.39 26.75
C THR A 464 -14.01 -8.39 27.57
N GLN A 465 -14.30 -8.35 28.86
CA GLN A 465 -13.96 -9.36 29.83
C GLN A 465 -14.54 -10.71 29.36
N ASN A 466 -13.69 -11.73 29.26
CA ASN A 466 -13.93 -13.12 28.85
C ASN A 466 -13.91 -13.47 27.35
N GLY A 467 -12.91 -14.28 26.97
CA GLY A 467 -13.04 -15.33 25.96
C GLY A 467 -12.52 -15.02 24.55
N SER A 468 -11.29 -15.46 24.26
CA SER A 468 -10.72 -15.76 22.92
C SER A 468 -11.24 -14.93 21.73
N GLY A 469 -10.85 -13.65 21.66
CA GLY A 469 -11.03 -12.83 20.46
C GLY A 469 -10.08 -13.27 19.34
N LYS A 470 -10.54 -14.19 18.50
CA LYS A 470 -9.82 -14.71 17.33
C LYS A 470 -9.34 -13.57 16.41
N GLN A 471 -8.03 -13.36 16.38
CA GLN A 471 -7.25 -12.60 15.40
C GLN A 471 -7.50 -13.12 13.97
N THR A 472 -8.66 -12.80 13.38
CA THR A 472 -9.14 -13.43 12.12
C THR A 472 -9.66 -12.46 11.06
N ASN A 473 -9.41 -11.14 11.18
CA ASN A 473 -10.11 -10.19 10.30
C ASN A 473 -9.32 -9.71 9.07
N ASN A 474 -7.98 -9.76 9.07
CA ASN A 474 -7.21 -9.24 7.93
C ASN A 474 -7.24 -10.17 6.70
N LYS A 475 -7.24 -11.49 6.91
CA LYS A 475 -7.29 -12.47 5.80
C LYS A 475 -8.62 -12.45 5.04
N TRP A 476 -9.73 -12.09 5.69
CA TRP A 476 -11.03 -12.05 5.02
C TRP A 476 -11.13 -10.88 4.07
N ALA A 477 -10.74 -9.67 4.48
CA ALA A 477 -10.80 -8.48 3.64
C ALA A 477 -10.00 -8.68 2.34
N THR A 478 -8.75 -9.14 2.47
CA THR A 478 -7.88 -9.42 1.33
C THR A 478 -8.43 -10.56 0.47
N ARG A 479 -8.89 -11.67 1.07
CA ARG A 479 -9.44 -12.80 0.31
C ARG A 479 -10.72 -12.43 -0.45
N THR A 480 -11.61 -11.66 0.17
CA THR A 480 -12.86 -11.19 -0.46
C THR A 480 -12.55 -10.20 -1.57
N THR A 481 -11.64 -9.24 -1.34
CA THR A 481 -11.23 -8.28 -2.38
C THR A 481 -10.59 -8.98 -3.57
N VAL A 482 -9.66 -9.91 -3.33
CA VAL A 482 -9.05 -10.72 -4.40
C VAL A 482 -10.11 -11.54 -5.13
N SER A 483 -11.04 -12.19 -4.41
CA SER A 483 -12.12 -12.98 -5.03
C SER A 483 -13.05 -12.12 -5.89
N LEU A 484 -13.40 -10.90 -5.45
CA LEU A 484 -14.22 -9.97 -6.23
C LEU A 484 -13.48 -9.48 -7.46
N VAL A 485 -12.21 -9.09 -7.33
CA VAL A 485 -11.39 -8.68 -8.48
C VAL A 485 -11.27 -9.83 -9.48
N THR A 486 -11.02 -11.06 -9.02
CA THR A 486 -10.97 -12.22 -9.93
C THR A 486 -12.30 -12.49 -10.60
N LEU A 487 -13.42 -12.36 -9.88
CA LEU A 487 -14.76 -12.53 -10.45
C LEU A 487 -15.02 -11.49 -11.53
N VAL A 488 -14.70 -10.22 -11.28
CA VAL A 488 -14.91 -9.15 -12.26
C VAL A 488 -14.01 -9.34 -13.47
N LEU A 489 -12.74 -9.74 -13.29
CA LEU A 489 -11.85 -10.06 -14.40
C LEU A 489 -12.36 -11.25 -15.22
N LEU A 490 -12.91 -12.28 -14.58
CA LEU A 490 -13.53 -13.41 -15.29
C LEU A 490 -14.74 -12.98 -16.11
N VAL A 491 -15.62 -12.13 -15.55
CA VAL A 491 -16.76 -11.57 -16.28
C VAL A 491 -16.29 -10.71 -17.46
N LEU A 492 -15.26 -9.87 -17.26
CA LEU A 492 -14.69 -9.04 -18.31
C LEU A 492 -14.07 -9.88 -19.42
N VAL A 493 -13.29 -10.92 -19.09
CA VAL A 493 -12.72 -11.85 -20.07
C VAL A 493 -13.84 -12.59 -20.81
N TRP A 494 -14.88 -13.02 -20.10
CA TRP A 494 -16.05 -13.65 -20.70
C TRP A 494 -16.76 -12.72 -21.69
N MET A 495 -16.98 -11.45 -21.32
CA MET A 495 -17.56 -10.44 -22.20
C MET A 495 -16.70 -10.18 -23.44
N MET A 496 -15.38 -10.01 -23.29
CA MET A 496 -14.46 -9.84 -24.42
C MET A 496 -14.43 -11.06 -25.34
N HIS A 497 -14.59 -12.25 -24.78
CA HIS A 497 -14.62 -13.49 -25.57
C HIS A 497 -15.96 -13.67 -26.29
N LEU A 498 -17.06 -13.18 -25.70
CA LEU A 498 -18.39 -13.15 -26.31
C LEU A 498 -18.42 -12.22 -27.52
N GLU A 499 -17.81 -11.04 -27.42
CA GLU A 499 -17.67 -10.10 -28.55
C GLU A 499 -16.91 -10.74 -29.73
N ARG A 500 -15.89 -11.57 -29.47
CA ARG A 500 -15.15 -12.29 -30.52
C ARG A 500 -15.92 -13.42 -31.20
N PHE A 501 -17.02 -13.90 -30.62
CA PHE A 501 -17.84 -14.96 -31.22
C PHE A 501 -19.08 -14.43 -31.93
N LEU A 502 -19.50 -13.20 -31.62
CA LEU A 502 -20.67 -12.55 -32.23
C LEU A 502 -20.31 -11.67 -33.44
N PHE A 503 -19.02 -11.44 -33.72
CA PHE A 503 -18.51 -10.65 -34.86
C PHE A 503 -17.54 -11.42 -35.74
#